data_AF-A0A7L3IUP4-F1
#
_entry.id   AF-A0A7L3IUP4-F1
#
_cell.length_a   1.000
_cell.length_b   1.000
_cell.length_c   1.000
_cell.angle_alpha   90.00
_cell.angle_beta   90.00
_cell.angle_gamma   90.00
#
_symmetry.space_group_name_H-M   'P 1'
#
loop_
_entity.id
_entity.type
_entity.pdbx_description
1 polymer ?
#
loop_
_entity_poly.entity_id
_entity_poly.type
_entity_poly.pdbx_seq_one_letter_code
_entity_poly.pdbx_strand_id
1 'polypeptide(L)' 'SGGIWGSWGWSLTPGTPPGHDPVGVVSLAQLFEVALAKQKDPQVATRGTPLPTLVRSLVGSARSLGLLVVPR' A
#
# COMPACT_ATOMS: atom_id res chain seq x y z
N SER A 1 37.83 37.45 3.36
CA SER A 1 36.44 37.92 3.44
C SER A 1 35.63 37.11 2.46
N GLY A 2 35.00 35.99 2.85
CA GLY A 2 33.63 35.93 3.37
C GLY A 2 32.65 35.82 2.19
N GLY A 3 31.86 34.77 1.97
CA GLY A 3 31.62 33.53 2.69
C GLY A 3 30.97 32.50 1.74
N ILE A 4 31.38 31.24 1.91
CA ILE A 4 30.61 30.01 1.63
C ILE A 4 29.36 30.06 2.51
N TRP A 5 28.16 29.71 2.05
CA TRP A 5 26.94 29.26 2.78
C TRP A 5 25.71 29.62 1.94
N GLY A 6 25.09 28.63 1.28
CA GLY A 6 23.91 28.90 0.44
C GLY A 6 23.38 27.73 -0.38
N SER A 7 23.11 26.59 0.28
CA SER A 7 22.10 25.60 -0.12
C SER A 7 22.35 24.76 -1.39
N TRP A 8 23.36 23.89 -1.31
CA TRP A 8 23.27 22.59 -1.98
C TRP A 8 22.41 21.67 -1.10
N GLY A 9 21.11 21.70 -1.34
CA GLY A 9 20.11 20.95 -0.58
C GLY A 9 19.14 20.20 -1.49
N TRP A 10 19.62 19.64 -2.60
CA TRP A 10 18.87 18.57 -3.29
C TRP A 10 19.00 17.28 -2.47
N SER A 11 18.44 17.27 -1.27
CA SER A 11 18.25 16.02 -0.52
C SER A 11 17.12 15.24 -1.19
N LEU A 12 17.53 14.32 -2.06
CA LEU A 12 17.01 12.96 -2.22
C LEU A 12 15.63 12.70 -1.57
N THR A 13 14.57 12.70 -2.39
CA THR A 13 13.59 11.62 -2.61
C THR A 13 12.23 12.21 -3.02
N PRO A 14 11.67 11.84 -4.19
CA PRO A 14 10.35 12.30 -4.57
C PRO A 14 9.29 11.55 -3.75
N GLY A 15 8.61 12.28 -2.88
CA GLY A 15 7.23 11.99 -2.48
C GLY A 15 7.05 11.04 -1.31
N THR A 16 7.29 11.50 -0.08
CA THR A 16 6.34 11.22 1.00
C THR A 16 6.36 12.41 1.97
N PRO A 17 5.24 13.12 2.17
CA PRO A 17 5.17 14.14 3.21
C PRO A 17 5.41 13.48 4.59
N PRO A 18 6.32 14.01 5.43
CA PRO A 18 6.52 13.48 6.76
C PRO A 18 5.30 13.84 7.62
N GLY A 19 4.56 12.84 8.10
CA GLY A 19 3.35 13.02 8.93
C GLY A 19 2.22 12.00 8.74
N HIS A 20 2.34 11.03 7.82
CA HIS A 20 1.36 9.95 7.69
C HIS A 20 1.85 8.70 8.43
N ASP A 21 1.66 8.68 9.75
CA ASP A 21 1.74 7.42 10.49
C ASP A 21 0.75 6.42 9.89
N PRO A 22 1.13 5.13 9.74
CA PRO A 22 0.22 4.13 9.20
C PRO A 22 -1.05 4.09 10.05
N VAL A 23 -2.20 4.31 9.41
CA VAL A 23 -3.52 4.29 10.06
C VAL A 23 -3.76 2.94 10.74
N GLY A 24 -3.14 1.88 10.22
CA GLY A 24 -3.10 0.56 10.82
C GLY A 24 -2.15 -0.38 10.11
N VAL A 25 -2.01 -1.59 10.66
CA VAL A 25 -1.20 -2.67 10.09
C VAL A 25 -2.12 -3.82 9.70
N VAL A 26 -1.95 -4.36 8.50
CA VAL A 26 -2.68 -5.53 8.00
C VAL A 26 -1.70 -6.57 7.49
N SER A 27 -1.92 -7.85 7.81
CA SER A 27 -1.07 -8.93 7.29
C SER A 27 -1.52 -9.39 5.90
N LEU A 28 -0.58 -9.97 5.16
CA LEU A 28 -0.86 -10.61 3.88
C LEU A 28 -1.91 -11.72 4.06
N ALA A 29 -1.83 -12.49 5.16
CA ALA A 29 -2.81 -13.52 5.50
C ALA A 29 -4.23 -12.96 5.62
N GLN A 30 -4.41 -11.83 6.30
CA GLN A 30 -5.71 -11.17 6.40
C GLN A 30 -6.24 -10.72 5.03
N LEU A 31 -5.37 -10.20 4.16
CA LEU A 31 -5.76 -9.85 2.80
C LEU A 31 -6.13 -11.07 1.96
N PHE A 32 -5.46 -12.21 2.18
CA PHE A 32 -5.82 -13.48 1.55
C PHE A 32 -7.18 -13.99 2.00
N GLU A 33 -7.52 -13.93 3.28
CA GLU A 33 -8.84 -14.29 3.79
C GLU A 33 -9.94 -13.41 3.20
N VAL A 34 -9.72 -12.09 3.13
CA VAL A 34 -10.64 -11.16 2.47
C VAL A 34 -10.77 -11.47 0.99
N ALA A 35 -9.67 -11.80 0.30
CA ALA A 35 -9.70 -12.19 -1.11
C ALA A 35 -10.49 -13.49 -1.33
N LEU A 36 -10.34 -14.49 -0.44
CA LEU A 36 -11.08 -15.75 -0.50
C LEU A 36 -12.58 -15.53 -0.28
N ALA A 37 -12.96 -14.68 0.69
CA ALA A 37 -14.35 -14.29 0.87
C ALA A 37 -14.89 -13.55 -0.35
N LYS A 38 -14.12 -12.61 -0.91
CA LYS A 38 -14.48 -11.82 -2.09
C LYS A 38 -14.56 -12.65 -3.37
N GLN A 39 -13.83 -13.76 -3.47
CA GLN A 39 -13.93 -14.67 -4.60
C GLN A 39 -15.25 -15.45 -4.64
N LYS A 40 -15.92 -15.60 -3.48
CA LYS A 40 -17.26 -16.21 -3.39
C LYS A 40 -18.37 -15.26 -3.82
N ASP A 41 -18.06 -13.98 -4.00
CA ASP A 41 -19.03 -13.00 -4.50
C ASP A 41 -19.44 -13.35 -5.94
N PRO A 42 -20.76 -13.39 -6.26
CA PRO A 42 -21.23 -13.76 -7.59
C PRO A 42 -20.64 -12.91 -8.71
N GLN A 43 -20.41 -11.63 -8.49
CA GLN A 43 -19.86 -10.71 -9.50
C GLN A 43 -18.39 -11.02 -9.79
N VAL A 44 -17.63 -11.40 -8.75
CA VAL A 44 -16.21 -11.76 -8.86
C VAL A 44 -16.04 -13.16 -9.44
N ALA A 45 -16.88 -14.10 -9.01
CA ALA A 45 -16.92 -15.47 -9.50
C ALA A 45 -17.29 -15.53 -10.98
N THR A 46 -18.32 -14.78 -11.41
CA THR A 46 -18.73 -14.68 -12.82
C THR A 46 -17.60 -14.12 -13.69
N ARG A 47 -16.80 -13.20 -13.15
CA ARG A 47 -15.65 -12.60 -13.83
C ARG A 47 -14.42 -13.52 -13.88
N GLY A 48 -14.42 -14.64 -13.16
CA GLY A 48 -13.30 -15.58 -13.11
C GLY A 48 -11.98 -14.95 -12.64
N THR A 49 -12.06 -13.93 -11.77
CA THR A 49 -10.84 -13.21 -11.36
C THR A 49 -10.00 -14.09 -10.44
N PRO A 50 -8.71 -14.34 -10.75
CA PRO A 50 -7.88 -15.24 -9.96
C PRO A 50 -7.49 -14.59 -8.63
N LEU A 51 -7.38 -15.40 -7.58
CA LEU A 51 -7.08 -14.96 -6.21
C LEU A 51 -5.87 -13.99 -6.10
N PRO A 52 -4.73 -14.23 -6.79
CA PRO A 52 -3.59 -13.31 -6.73
C PRO A 52 -3.90 -11.91 -7.26
N THR A 53 -4.82 -11.79 -8.21
CA THR A 53 -5.26 -10.50 -8.75
C THR A 53 -6.13 -9.76 -7.73
N LEU A 54 -7.00 -10.47 -7.01
CA LEU A 54 -7.80 -9.90 -5.93
C LEU A 54 -6.90 -9.42 -4.78
N VAL A 55 -5.94 -10.24 -4.37
CA VAL A 55 -4.98 -9.87 -3.31
C VAL A 55 -4.17 -8.65 -3.73
N ARG A 56 -3.66 -8.59 -4.97
CA ARG A 56 -2.94 -7.42 -5.48
C ARG A 56 -3.80 -6.15 -5.47
N SER A 57 -5.07 -6.26 -5.84
CA SER A 57 -6.02 -5.15 -5.77
C SER A 57 -6.25 -4.70 -4.33
N LEU A 58 -6.42 -5.63 -3.38
CA LEU A 58 -6.61 -5.33 -1.97
C LEU A 58 -5.38 -4.70 -1.33
N VAL A 59 -4.17 -5.13 -1.70
CA VAL A 59 -2.91 -4.49 -1.28
C VAL A 59 -2.87 -3.03 -1.76
N GLY A 60 -3.25 -2.77 -3.01
CA GLY A 60 -3.35 -1.41 -3.55
C GLY A 60 -4.36 -0.55 -2.79
N SER A 61 -5.53 -1.10 -2.47
CA SER A 61 -6.55 -0.45 -1.64
C SER A 61 -6.03 -0.16 -0.23
N ALA A 62 -5.39 -1.14 0.43
CA ALA A 62 -4.83 -0.99 1.77
C ALA A 62 -3.77 0.13 1.82
N ARG A 63 -2.87 0.15 0.83
CA ARG A 63 -1.84 1.20 0.73
C ARG A 63 -2.43 2.59 0.49
N SER A 64 -3.51 2.67 -0.29
CA SER A 64 -4.24 3.93 -0.52
C SER A 64 -4.97 4.43 0.72
N LEU A 65 -5.38 3.52 1.61
CA LEU A 65 -5.99 3.83 2.92
C LEU A 65 -4.96 4.19 4.00
N GLY A 66 -3.65 4.15 3.69
CA GLY A 66 -2.61 4.38 4.69
C GLY A 66 -2.29 3.17 5.56
N LEU A 67 -2.71 1.96 5.16
CA LEU A 67 -2.41 0.74 5.89
C LEU A 67 -1.03 0.20 5.49
N LEU A 68 -0.27 -0.24 6.49
CA LEU A 68 0.98 -0.95 6.30
C LEU A 68 0.69 -2.45 6.08
N VAL A 69 0.98 -2.95 4.89
CA VAL A 69 0.86 -4.38 4.59
C VAL A 69 2.14 -5.09 5.03
N VAL A 70 2.01 -6.07 5.92
CA VAL A 70 3.14 -6.87 6.43
C VAL A 70 3.06 -8.33 5.97
N PRO A 71 4.19 -8.97 5.66
CA PRO A 71 4.22 -10.34 5.12
C PRO A 71 3.95 -11.46 6.14
N ARG A 72 3.66 -11.12 7.41
CA ARG A 72 3.60 -11.99 8.60
C ARG A 72 3.24 -13.46 8.34
#